data_AF-A0A964MBI1-F1
#
_entry.id   AF-A0A964MBI1-F1
#
_cell.length_a   1.000
_cell.length_b   1.000
_cell.length_c   1.000
_cell.angle_alpha   90.00
_cell.angle_beta   90.00
_cell.angle_gamma   90.00
#
_symmetry.space_group_name_H-M   'P 1'
#
loop_
_entity.id
_entity.type
_entity.pdbx_description
1 polymer ?
#
loop_
_entity_poly.entity_id
_entity_poly.type
_entity_poly.pdbx_seq_one_letter_code
_entity_poly.pdbx_strand_id
1 'polypeptide(L)'
;MTTTRRGFLGALAAAPQLLAQNPRDVRIVDVAMSREDYTYRAPLKFGGAIVDRVTLLNVNVTIADRAGRSAKGFGSMPLGNIWAFPSKTMNYSQTLAAMNTLAAKLRTITASCTDYAHPV
;
A
#
# COMPACT_ATOMS: atom_id res chain seq x y z
N MET A 1 9.83 38.74 2.85
CA MET A 1 10.67 38.11 3.89
C MET A 1 11.71 37.25 3.21
N THR A 2 12.96 37.71 3.15
CA THR A 2 14.07 37.04 2.45
C THR A 2 14.81 36.14 3.44
N THR A 3 14.52 34.84 3.42
CA THR A 3 15.21 33.86 4.27
C THR A 3 16.66 33.70 3.80
N THR A 4 17.62 34.09 4.63
CA THR A 4 19.06 33.94 4.32
C THR A 4 19.56 32.55 4.73
N ARG A 5 20.57 32.02 4.02
CA ARG A 5 21.19 30.70 4.30
C ARG A 5 21.64 30.53 5.76
N ARG A 6 22.11 31.60 6.39
CA ARG A 6 22.46 31.61 7.83
C ARG A 6 21.24 31.49 8.75
N GLY A 7 20.14 32.16 8.43
CA GLY A 7 18.88 32.01 9.17
C GLY A 7 18.30 30.60 9.06
N PHE A 8 18.44 29.97 7.88
CA PHE A 8 18.00 28.59 7.67
C PHE A 8 18.86 27.56 8.42
N LEU A 9 20.19 27.74 8.44
CA LEU A 9 21.11 26.89 9.20
C LEU A 9 20.94 27.04 10.72
N GLY A 10 20.65 28.25 11.21
CA GLY A 10 20.35 28.49 12.63
C GLY A 10 19.05 27.82 13.08
N ALA A 11 18.03 27.78 12.22
CA ALA A 11 16.77 27.10 12.51
C ALA A 11 16.90 25.57 12.59
N LEU A 12 17.78 24.96 11.76
CA LEU A 12 18.10 23.53 11.83
C LEU A 12 18.85 23.14 13.11
N ALA A 13 19.71 24.03 13.63
CA ALA A 13 20.39 23.81 14.90
C ALA A 13 19.46 23.92 16.13
N ALA A 14 18.35 24.66 16.01
CA ALA A 14 17.37 24.86 17.09
C ALA A 14 16.39 23.68 17.27
N ALA A 15 16.36 22.72 16.33
CA ALA A 15 15.52 21.53 16.43
C ALA A 15 16.27 20.27 15.94
N PRO A 16 17.32 19.83 16.66
CA PRO A 16 18.11 18.66 16.29
C PRO A 16 17.27 17.37 16.23
N GLN A 17 16.14 17.32 16.93
CA GLN A 17 15.15 16.24 16.81
C GLN A 17 14.55 16.07 15.40
N LEU A 18 14.51 17.11 14.55
CA LEU A 18 14.11 16.99 13.15
C LEU A 18 15.18 16.30 12.28
N LEU A 19 16.42 16.25 12.76
CA LEU A 19 17.54 15.53 12.13
C LEU A 19 17.85 14.20 12.82
N ALA A 20 17.37 14.00 14.06
CA ALA A 20 17.61 12.80 14.84
C ALA A 20 16.80 11.62 14.26
N GLN A 21 17.52 10.67 13.67
CA GLN A 21 16.92 9.44 13.17
C GLN A 21 16.35 8.63 14.34
N ASN A 22 15.07 8.26 14.27
CA ASN A 22 14.49 7.37 15.27
C ASN A 22 15.02 5.95 15.03
N PRO A 23 15.67 5.31 16.03
CA PRO A 23 16.25 3.97 15.87
C PRO A 23 15.19 2.88 15.64
N ARG A 24 13.91 3.18 15.87
CA ARG A 24 12.78 2.27 15.62
C ARG A 24 12.15 2.42 14.24
N ASP A 25 12.62 3.39 13.45
CA ASP A 25 12.15 3.53 12.08
C ASP A 25 12.59 2.33 11.24
N VAL A 26 11.72 1.95 10.32
CA VAL A 26 11.91 0.82 9.41
C VAL A 26 11.74 1.27 7.98
N ARG A 27 12.28 0.49 7.06
CA ARG A 27 12.03 0.64 5.62
C ARG A 27 11.48 -0.64 5.02
N ILE A 28 10.81 -0.51 3.89
CA ILE A 28 10.37 -1.65 3.08
C ILE A 28 11.60 -2.26 2.39
N VAL A 29 11.72 -3.58 2.43
CA VAL A 29 12.78 -4.33 1.74
C VAL A 29 12.22 -5.31 0.72
N ASP A 30 10.99 -5.77 0.89
CA ASP A 30 10.29 -6.58 -0.11
C ASP A 30 8.78 -6.38 -0.04
N VAL A 31 8.14 -6.49 -1.20
CA VAL A 31 6.68 -6.52 -1.35
C VAL A 31 6.35 -7.65 -2.33
N ALA A 32 5.69 -8.68 -1.83
CA ALA A 32 5.20 -9.79 -2.62
C ALA A 32 3.67 -9.77 -2.67
N MET A 33 3.11 -10.08 -3.83
CA MET A 33 1.66 -10.20 -4.01
C MET A 33 1.30 -11.57 -4.58
N SER A 34 0.19 -12.13 -4.10
CA SER A 34 -0.46 -13.29 -4.70
C SER A 34 -1.97 -13.04 -4.80
N ARG A 35 -2.64 -13.89 -5.59
CA ARG A 35 -4.08 -13.81 -5.81
C ARG A 35 -4.70 -15.17 -5.66
N GLU A 36 -5.93 -15.17 -5.19
CA GLU A 36 -6.74 -16.37 -5.05
C GLU A 36 -8.14 -16.06 -5.55
N ASP A 37 -8.69 -16.94 -6.38
CA ASP A 37 -10.02 -16.79 -6.95
C ASP A 37 -10.97 -17.80 -6.32
N TYR A 38 -12.12 -17.31 -5.84
CA TYR A 38 -13.13 -18.12 -5.18
C TYR A 38 -14.51 -17.87 -5.80
N THR A 39 -15.28 -18.94 -5.93
CA THR A 39 -16.74 -18.86 -6.12
C THR A 39 -17.41 -18.84 -4.76
N TYR A 40 -18.34 -17.92 -4.55
CA TYR A 40 -19.11 -17.87 -3.31
C TYR A 40 -20.03 -19.09 -3.19
N ARG A 41 -20.23 -19.55 -1.95
CA ARG A 41 -21.19 -20.61 -1.63
C ARG A 41 -22.63 -20.24 -2.05
N ALA A 42 -22.98 -18.96 -1.93
CA ALA A 42 -24.25 -18.40 -2.39
C ALA A 42 -24.00 -16.97 -2.91
N PRO A 43 -24.76 -16.50 -3.91
CA PRO A 43 -24.58 -15.14 -4.43
C PRO A 43 -24.78 -14.07 -3.34
N LEU A 44 -23.83 -13.16 -3.22
CA LEU A 44 -23.89 -11.99 -2.36
C LEU A 44 -24.64 -10.87 -3.09
N LYS A 45 -25.77 -10.42 -2.53
CA LYS A 45 -26.54 -9.29 -3.06
C LYS A 45 -26.42 -8.09 -2.14
N PHE A 46 -25.74 -7.05 -2.60
CA PHE A 46 -25.52 -5.82 -1.82
C PHE A 46 -25.41 -4.60 -2.73
N GLY A 47 -26.07 -3.49 -2.34
CA GLY A 47 -26.00 -2.23 -3.08
C GLY A 47 -26.51 -2.31 -4.53
N GLY A 48 -27.51 -3.16 -4.79
CA GLY A 48 -28.06 -3.36 -6.14
C GLY A 48 -27.23 -4.27 -7.06
N ALA A 49 -26.06 -4.74 -6.60
CA ALA A 49 -25.24 -5.70 -7.32
C ALA A 49 -25.40 -7.12 -6.76
N ILE A 50 -25.27 -8.11 -7.63
CA ILE A 50 -25.18 -9.53 -7.27
C ILE A 50 -23.80 -10.02 -7.69
N VAL A 51 -23.08 -10.63 -6.76
CA VAL A 51 -21.73 -11.14 -6.97
C VAL A 51 -21.65 -12.59 -6.50
N ASP A 52 -21.15 -13.47 -7.35
CA ASP A 52 -21.03 -14.92 -7.09
C ASP A 52 -19.56 -15.38 -7.02
N ARG A 53 -18.60 -14.47 -7.21
CA ARG A 53 -17.16 -14.75 -7.20
C ARG A 53 -16.34 -13.59 -6.69
N VAL A 54 -15.13 -13.89 -6.23
CA VAL A 54 -14.20 -12.90 -5.69
C VAL A 54 -12.76 -13.27 -6.00
N THR A 55 -11.94 -12.28 -6.32
CA THR A 55 -10.48 -12.38 -6.32
C THR A 55 -9.97 -11.74 -5.04
N LEU A 56 -9.28 -12.51 -4.19
CA LEU A 56 -8.53 -11.97 -3.06
C LEU A 56 -7.15 -11.52 -3.54
N LEU A 57 -6.75 -10.32 -3.13
CA LEU A 57 -5.37 -9.86 -3.23
C LEU A 57 -4.69 -10.05 -1.88
N ASN A 58 -3.64 -10.86 -1.88
CA ASN A 58 -2.80 -11.13 -0.74
C ASN A 58 -1.48 -10.37 -0.90
N VAL A 59 -1.08 -9.63 0.12
CA VAL A 59 0.14 -8.82 0.11
C VAL A 59 0.99 -9.18 1.32
N ASN A 60 2.24 -9.53 1.07
CA ASN A 60 3.25 -9.71 2.08
C ASN A 60 4.26 -8.57 1.96
N VAL A 61 4.50 -7.85 3.06
CA VAL A 61 5.51 -6.79 3.12
C VAL A 61 6.58 -7.19 4.12
N THR A 62 7.82 -7.17 3.68
CA THR A 62 8.96 -7.35 4.57
C THR A 62 9.58 -5.99 4.82
N ILE A 63 9.80 -5.66 6.09
CA ILE A 63 10.47 -4.44 6.54
C ILE A 63 11.79 -4.80 7.23
N ALA A 64 12.71 -3.85 7.26
CA ALA A 64 13.94 -3.95 8.04
C ALA A 64 14.22 -2.65 8.79
N ASP A 65 14.74 -2.76 10.01
CA ASP A 65 15.22 -1.62 10.77
C ASP A 65 16.67 -1.25 10.40
N ARG A 66 17.22 -0.23 11.06
CA ARG A 66 18.61 0.21 10.85
C ARG A 66 19.66 -0.76 11.39
N ALA A 67 19.29 -1.67 12.29
CA ALA A 67 20.16 -2.71 12.83
C ALA A 67 20.15 -4.00 11.98
N GLY A 68 19.39 -4.02 10.88
CA GLY A 68 19.27 -5.16 9.98
C GLY A 68 18.29 -6.24 10.45
N ARG A 69 17.53 -5.98 11.52
CA ARG A 69 16.45 -6.90 11.95
C ARG A 69 15.27 -6.75 11.00
N SER A 70 14.68 -7.88 10.59
CA SER A 70 13.56 -7.90 9.65
C SER A 70 12.27 -8.39 10.30
N ALA A 71 11.13 -7.87 9.84
CA ALA A 71 9.81 -8.37 10.18
C ALA A 71 8.93 -8.47 8.93
N LYS A 72 7.94 -9.36 8.96
CA LYS A 72 7.03 -9.59 7.84
C LYS A 72 5.59 -9.34 8.26
N GLY A 73 4.89 -8.49 7.53
CA GLY A 73 3.46 -8.25 7.65
C GLY A 73 2.69 -8.90 6.51
N PHE A 74 1.45 -9.28 6.78
CA PHE A 74 0.52 -9.84 5.79
C PHE A 74 -0.80 -9.08 5.82
N GLY A 75 -1.33 -8.77 4.64
CA GLY A 75 -2.66 -8.21 4.45
C GLY A 75 -3.40 -8.92 3.32
N SER A 76 -4.70 -9.11 3.47
CA SER A 76 -5.57 -9.70 2.47
C SER A 76 -6.83 -8.89 2.32
N MET A 77 -7.28 -8.67 1.07
CA MET A 77 -8.52 -7.97 0.79
C MET A 77 -9.13 -8.43 -0.55
N PRO A 78 -10.47 -8.56 -0.64
CA PRO A 78 -11.16 -8.69 -1.92
C PRO A 78 -10.87 -7.52 -2.87
N LEU A 79 -10.59 -7.82 -4.14
CA LEU A 79 -10.66 -6.83 -5.20
C LEU A 79 -12.12 -6.54 -5.53
N GLY A 80 -12.74 -5.68 -4.72
CA GLY A 80 -14.16 -5.32 -4.79
C GLY A 80 -14.55 -4.42 -5.97
N ASN A 81 -14.15 -4.78 -7.19
CA ASN A 81 -14.37 -3.99 -8.43
C ASN A 81 -15.82 -3.57 -8.63
N ILE A 82 -16.78 -4.42 -8.27
CA ILE A 82 -18.21 -4.15 -8.42
C ILE A 82 -18.69 -2.95 -7.58
N TRP A 83 -18.06 -2.68 -6.43
CA TRP A 83 -18.43 -1.55 -5.56
C TRP A 83 -17.42 -0.40 -5.59
N ALA A 84 -16.12 -0.70 -5.69
CA ALA A 84 -15.08 0.33 -5.76
C ALA A 84 -15.03 1.03 -7.12
N PHE A 85 -15.46 0.34 -8.19
CA PHE A 85 -15.49 0.88 -9.54
C PHE A 85 -16.72 0.41 -10.34
N PRO A 86 -17.94 0.82 -9.92
CA PRO A 86 -19.17 0.42 -10.59
C PRO A 86 -19.22 1.03 -12.00
N SER A 87 -19.47 0.20 -13.01
CA SER A 87 -19.56 0.64 -14.40
C SER A 87 -20.80 0.08 -15.10
N LYS A 88 -21.41 0.91 -15.95
CA LYS A 88 -22.50 0.51 -16.85
C LYS A 88 -22.00 0.10 -18.24
N THR A 89 -20.77 0.46 -18.59
CA THR A 89 -20.17 0.25 -19.92
C THR A 89 -19.07 -0.80 -19.91
N MET A 90 -18.50 -1.10 -18.75
CA MET A 90 -17.48 -2.13 -18.57
C MET A 90 -18.04 -3.29 -17.78
N ASN A 91 -17.79 -4.51 -18.24
CA ASN A 91 -18.19 -5.71 -17.54
C ASN A 91 -17.24 -6.01 -16.36
N TYR A 92 -17.62 -7.02 -15.57
CA TYR A 92 -16.87 -7.46 -14.39
C TYR A 92 -15.39 -7.74 -14.67
N SER A 93 -15.06 -8.46 -15.75
CA SER A 93 -13.67 -8.86 -16.03
C SER A 93 -12.82 -7.66 -16.44
N GLN A 94 -13.40 -6.70 -17.15
CA GLN A 94 -12.70 -5.46 -17.51
C GLN A 94 -12.37 -4.60 -16.29
N THR A 95 -13.32 -4.40 -15.37
CA THR A 95 -13.05 -3.61 -14.15
C THR A 95 -12.11 -4.34 -13.19
N LEU A 96 -12.22 -5.67 -13.09
CA LEU A 96 -11.28 -6.50 -12.32
C LEU A 96 -9.85 -6.45 -12.91
N ALA A 97 -9.71 -6.53 -14.23
CA ALA A 97 -8.42 -6.42 -14.90
C ALA A 97 -7.76 -5.04 -14.66
N ALA A 98 -8.56 -3.98 -14.65
CA ALA A 98 -8.09 -2.64 -14.32
C ALA A 98 -7.57 -2.56 -12.87
N MET A 99 -8.31 -3.11 -11.90
CA MET A 99 -7.85 -3.17 -10.50
C MET A 99 -6.57 -3.99 -10.33
N ASN A 100 -6.46 -5.13 -11.01
CA ASN A 100 -5.26 -5.96 -10.98
C ASN A 100 -4.03 -5.24 -11.56
N THR A 101 -4.23 -4.47 -12.63
CA THR A 101 -3.18 -3.64 -13.24
C THR A 101 -2.75 -2.54 -12.28
N LEU A 102 -3.71 -1.87 -11.62
CA LEU A 102 -3.41 -0.87 -10.61
C LEU A 102 -2.65 -1.47 -9.42
N ALA A 103 -3.07 -2.64 -8.92
CA ALA A 103 -2.39 -3.33 -7.82
C ALA A 103 -0.92 -3.65 -8.18
N ALA A 104 -0.64 -4.12 -9.40
CA ALA A 104 0.73 -4.37 -9.86
C ALA A 104 1.59 -3.09 -9.90
N LYS A 105 1.00 -1.97 -10.34
CA LYS A 105 1.68 -0.67 -10.31
C LYS A 105 1.95 -0.21 -8.88
N LEU A 106 0.95 -0.30 -7.99
CA LEU A 106 1.09 0.04 -6.58
C LEU A 106 2.18 -0.78 -5.90
N ARG A 107 2.23 -2.10 -6.12
CA ARG A 107 3.32 -2.95 -5.62
C ARG A 107 4.68 -2.41 -6.02
N THR A 108 4.84 -2.01 -7.28
CA THR A 108 6.12 -1.51 -7.81
C THR A 108 6.51 -0.20 -7.13
N ILE A 109 5.57 0.74 -7.02
CA ILE A 109 5.78 2.02 -6.34
C ILE A 109 6.14 1.79 -4.86
N THR A 110 5.35 0.98 -4.15
CA THR A 110 5.58 0.69 -2.73
C THR A 110 6.92 0.00 -2.50
N ALA A 111 7.29 -0.98 -3.34
CA ALA A 111 8.59 -1.65 -3.24
C ALA A 111 9.78 -0.74 -3.57
N SER A 112 9.56 0.35 -4.31
CA SER A 112 10.59 1.35 -4.60
C SER A 112 10.78 2.38 -3.48
N CYS A 113 9.89 2.42 -2.49
CA CYS A 113 10.02 3.30 -1.34
C CYS A 113 11.13 2.79 -0.41
N THR A 114 12.23 3.54 -0.34
CA THR A 114 13.41 3.20 0.48
C THR A 114 13.51 4.02 1.77
N ASP A 115 12.51 4.86 2.04
CA ASP A 115 12.50 5.75 3.20
C ASP A 115 12.40 4.97 4.51
N TYR A 116 13.06 5.50 5.54
CA TYR A 116 12.87 5.05 6.91
C TYR A 116 11.79 5.89 7.57
N ALA A 117 10.77 5.25 8.11
CA ALA A 117 9.68 5.91 8.80
C ALA A 117 9.14 5.06 9.96
N HIS A 118 8.24 5.65 10.75
CA HIS A 118 7.55 4.94 11.81
C HIS A 118 6.74 3.76 11.22
N PRO A 119 6.77 2.57 11.83
CA PRO A 119 6.07 1.39 11.30
C PRO A 119 4.53 1.44 11.39
N VAL A 120 3.93 2.56 11.83
CA VAL A 120 2.48 2.80 11.99
C VAL A 120 2.15 4.27 11.83
#